data_AF-A0A933T7S2-F1
#
_entry.id   AF-A0A933T7S2-F1
#
_cell.length_a   1.000
_cell.length_b   1.000
_cell.length_c   1.000
_cell.angle_alpha   90.00
_cell.angle_beta   90.00
_cell.angle_gamma   90.00
#
_symmetry.space_group_name_H-M   'P 1'
#
loop_
_entity.id
_entity.type
_entity.pdbx_description
1 polymer ?
#
loop_
_entity_poly.entity_id
_entity_poly.type
_entity_poly.pdbx_seq_one_letter_code
_entity_poly.pdbx_strand_id
1 'polypeptide(L)'
;MGTVVPMEIIEGKILLIRGKKVILDKDLAELYGVETRVLIQAVKRNLSRFPLDFMFQLNIQEDITLRSQIVTLKKGRGQHRKYLPYAFTEQGVAMLSSVLNSERAIEVNIQKPPKKRQIGFRREKDE
;
A
#
# COMPACT_ATOMS: atom_id res chain seq x y z
N MET A 1 18.83 14.16 2.63
CA MET A 1 19.00 13.68 1.23
C MET A 1 17.79 12.80 0.95
N GLY A 2 16.80 13.29 0.19
CA GLY A 2 15.55 12.55 -0.03
C GLY A 2 15.79 11.15 -0.62
N THR A 3 15.51 10.10 0.14
CA THR A 3 15.52 8.73 -0.35
C THR A 3 14.31 8.51 -1.26
N VAL A 4 14.54 8.63 -2.56
CA VAL A 4 13.56 8.25 -3.58
C VAL A 4 13.39 6.73 -3.51
N VAL A 5 12.20 6.27 -3.13
CA VAL A 5 11.87 4.84 -3.18
C VAL A 5 11.82 4.42 -4.65
N PRO A 6 12.60 3.42 -5.08
CA PRO A 6 12.57 2.93 -6.46
C PRO A 6 11.15 2.47 -6.83
N MET A 7 10.65 2.93 -7.97
CA MET A 7 9.28 2.66 -8.43
C MET A 7 9.01 1.16 -8.58
N GLU A 8 10.02 0.38 -8.96
CA GLU A 8 9.96 -1.08 -9.10
C GLU A 8 9.62 -1.79 -7.78
N ILE A 9 10.10 -1.26 -6.65
CA ILE A 9 9.81 -1.81 -5.32
C ILE A 9 8.35 -1.55 -4.95
N ILE A 10 7.82 -0.39 -5.32
CA ILE A 10 6.41 -0.03 -5.08
C ILE A 10 5.52 -0.91 -5.96
N GLU A 11 5.82 -1.05 -7.25
CA GLU A 11 5.04 -1.86 -8.20
C GLU A 11 4.92 -3.33 -7.75
N GLY A 12 5.99 -3.93 -7.23
CA GLY A 12 5.96 -5.29 -6.70
C GLY A 12 5.17 -5.47 -5.39
N LYS A 13 4.77 -4.37 -4.74
CA LYS A 13 4.00 -4.35 -3.48
C LYS A 13 2.53 -3.90 -3.70
N ILE A 14 2.16 -3.50 -4.91
CA ILE A 14 0.78 -3.14 -5.26
C ILE A 14 -0.05 -4.41 -5.44
N LEU A 15 -1.17 -4.48 -4.71
CA LEU A 15 -2.17 -5.54 -4.79
C LEU A 15 -3.49 -4.97 -5.29
N LEU A 16 -4.29 -5.79 -5.96
CA LEU A 16 -5.65 -5.44 -6.37
C LEU A 16 -6.65 -6.10 -5.41
N ILE A 17 -7.24 -5.33 -4.51
CA ILE A 17 -8.20 -5.81 -3.50
C ILE A 17 -9.46 -4.96 -3.59
N ARG A 18 -10.63 -5.60 -3.72
CA ARG A 18 -11.93 -4.91 -3.93
C ARG A 18 -11.92 -3.94 -5.11
N GLY A 19 -11.16 -4.25 -6.18
CA GLY A 19 -10.97 -3.37 -7.34
C GLY A 19 -10.11 -2.13 -7.09
N LYS A 20 -9.50 -1.98 -5.91
CA LYS A 20 -8.61 -0.88 -5.56
C LYS A 20 -7.15 -1.36 -5.57
N LYS A 21 -6.26 -0.52 -6.13
CA LYS A 21 -4.80 -0.71 -6.00
C LYS A 21 -4.39 -0.31 -4.59
N VAL A 22 -3.83 -1.25 -3.84
CA VAL A 22 -3.49 -1.06 -2.43
C VAL A 22 -2.12 -1.63 -2.08
N ILE A 23 -1.51 -1.07 -1.05
CA ILE A 23 -0.29 -1.57 -0.43
C ILE A 23 -0.60 -1.94 1.03
N LEU A 24 -0.05 -3.05 1.51
CA LEU A 24 -0.26 -3.50 2.88
C LEU A 24 0.55 -2.67 3.88
N ASP A 25 0.04 -2.56 5.10
CA ASP A 25 0.67 -1.90 6.24
C ASP A 25 2.12 -2.35 6.49
N LYS A 26 2.40 -3.65 6.40
CA LYS A 26 3.74 -4.22 6.57
C LYS A 26 4.70 -3.68 5.51
N ASP A 27 4.26 -3.67 4.27
CA ASP A 27 5.06 -3.24 3.13
C ASP A 27 5.32 -1.73 3.20
N LEU A 28 4.33 -0.93 3.58
CA LEU A 28 4.50 0.51 3.80
C LEU A 28 5.42 0.81 4.97
N ALA A 29 5.28 0.08 6.07
CA ALA A 29 6.15 0.25 7.22
C ALA A 29 7.63 0.00 6.86
N GLU A 30 7.90 -1.06 6.07
CA GLU A 30 9.23 -1.34 5.52
C GLU A 30 9.73 -0.20 4.61
N LEU A 31 8.88 0.29 3.70
CA LEU A 31 9.21 1.40 2.80
C LEU A 31 9.55 2.70 3.56
N TYR A 32 8.79 3.00 4.61
CA TYR A 32 9.02 4.17 5.46
C TYR A 32 10.11 3.95 6.52
N GLY A 33 10.65 2.74 6.65
CA GLY A 33 11.64 2.40 7.67
C GLY A 33 11.11 2.50 9.11
N VAL A 34 9.81 2.28 9.30
CA VAL A 34 9.15 2.30 10.63
C VAL A 34 8.58 0.93 10.96
N GLU A 35 8.30 0.67 12.23
CA GLU A 35 7.57 -0.53 12.61
C GLU A 35 6.11 -0.45 12.17
N THR A 36 5.53 -1.58 11.74
CA THR A 36 4.10 -1.67 11.37
C THR A 36 3.19 -1.19 12.51
N ARG A 37 3.55 -1.49 13.76
CA ARG A 37 2.78 -1.05 14.94
C ARG A 37 2.78 0.48 15.07
N VAL A 38 3.91 1.12 14.82
CA VAL A 38 4.06 2.59 14.86
C VAL A 38 3.23 3.24 13.75
N LEU A 39 3.27 2.69 12.53
CA LEU A 39 2.45 3.16 11.42
C LEU A 39 0.96 3.11 11.75
N ILE A 40 0.47 1.95 12.22
CA ILE A 40 -0.93 1.78 12.59
C ILE A 40 -1.32 2.68 13.78
N GLN A 41 -0.42 2.89 14.74
CA GLN A 41 -0.68 3.80 15.85
C GLN A 41 -0.82 5.26 15.37
N ALA A 42 0.02 5.71 14.46
CA ALA A 42 -0.05 7.05 13.88
C ALA A 42 -1.36 7.27 13.11
N VAL A 43 -1.78 6.27 12.34
CA VAL A 43 -3.08 6.23 11.66
C VAL A 43 -4.23 6.30 12.66
N LYS A 44 -4.20 5.46 13.71
CA LYS A 44 -5.25 5.41 14.74
C LYS A 44 -5.41 6.74 15.48
N ARG A 45 -4.32 7.48 15.69
CA ARG A 45 -4.34 8.83 16.27
C ARG A 45 -4.96 9.88 15.34
N ASN A 46 -4.97 9.63 14.03
CA ASN A 46 -5.41 10.57 12.99
C ASN A 46 -6.54 10.00 12.14
N LEU A 47 -7.39 9.12 12.69
CA LEU A 47 -8.46 8.44 11.94
C LEU A 47 -9.39 9.39 11.19
N SER A 48 -9.59 10.62 11.69
CA SER A 48 -10.36 11.66 11.00
C SER A 48 -9.80 12.05 9.62
N ARG A 49 -8.53 11.77 9.34
CA ARG A 49 -7.86 12.02 8.05
C ARG A 49 -7.84 10.80 7.13
N PHE A 50 -8.33 9.65 7.59
CA PHE A 50 -8.33 8.40 6.82
C PHE A 50 -9.76 7.91 6.58
N PRO A 51 -10.42 8.42 5.52
CA PRO A 51 -11.67 7.85 5.04
C PRO A 51 -11.54 6.36 4.71
N LEU A 52 -12.67 5.64 4.69
CA LEU A 52 -12.72 4.23 4.28
C LEU A 52 -12.20 4.00 2.85
N ASP A 53 -12.19 5.03 2.01
CA ASP A 53 -11.62 4.96 0.67
C ASP A 53 -10.09 5.02 0.65
N PHE A 54 -9.48 5.52 1.72
CA PHE A 54 -8.03 5.70 1.82
C PHE A 54 -7.37 4.49 2.44
N MET A 55 -8.07 3.83 3.37
CA MET A 55 -7.61 2.61 3.99
C MET A 55 -8.77 1.73 4.45
N PHE A 56 -8.51 0.43 4.52
CA PHE A 56 -9.44 -0.51 5.12
C PHE A 56 -8.68 -1.71 5.68
N GLN A 57 -9.26 -2.36 6.69
CA GLN A 57 -8.76 -3.64 7.16
C GLN A 57 -9.28 -4.75 6.25
N LEU A 58 -8.41 -5.71 5.92
CA LEU A 58 -8.82 -6.90 5.19
C LEU A 58 -9.71 -7.77 6.05
N ASN A 59 -10.66 -8.45 5.43
CA ASN A 59 -11.38 -9.53 6.08
C ASN A 59 -10.56 -10.83 6.05
N ILE A 60 -11.02 -11.82 6.81
CA ILE A 60 -10.36 -13.13 6.94
C ILE A 60 -10.20 -13.80 5.57
N GLN A 61 -11.24 -13.73 4.73
CA GLN A 61 -11.24 -14.38 3.41
C GLN A 61 -10.25 -13.73 2.44
N GLU A 62 -10.14 -12.41 2.48
CA GLU A 62 -9.18 -11.61 1.71
C GLU A 62 -7.74 -11.90 2.15
N ASP A 63 -7.47 -11.95 3.46
CA ASP A 63 -6.14 -12.31 3.97
C ASP A 63 -5.77 -13.75 3.60
N ILE A 64 -6.69 -14.71 3.69
CA ILE A 64 -6.45 -16.10 3.25
C ILE A 64 -6.14 -16.15 1.75
N THR A 65 -6.89 -15.44 0.92
CA THR A 65 -6.71 -15.42 -0.54
C THR A 65 -5.39 -14.76 -0.93
N LEU A 66 -5.02 -13.67 -0.26
CA LEU A 66 -3.71 -13.04 -0.47
C LEU A 66 -2.58 -13.94 -0.02
N ARG A 67 -2.75 -14.63 1.11
CA ARG A 67 -1.75 -15.58 1.58
C ARG A 67 -1.59 -16.73 0.61
N SER A 68 -2.66 -17.28 0.05
CA SER A 68 -2.53 -18.36 -0.93
C SER A 68 -1.77 -17.89 -2.18
N GLN A 69 -2.05 -16.68 -2.67
CA GLN A 69 -1.34 -16.10 -3.81
C GLN A 69 0.14 -15.81 -3.49
N ILE A 70 0.43 -15.16 -2.37
CA ILE A 70 1.79 -14.76 -1.98
C ILE A 70 2.64 -15.96 -1.54
N VAL A 71 2.08 -16.92 -0.80
CA VAL A 71 2.79 -18.11 -0.30
C VAL A 71 3.07 -19.08 -1.45
N THR A 72 2.20 -19.17 -2.45
CA THR A 72 2.52 -19.92 -3.68
C THR A 72 3.75 -19.31 -4.38
N LEU A 73 3.92 -17.99 -4.31
CA LEU A 73 5.09 -17.29 -4.85
C LEU A 73 6.33 -17.26 -3.92
N LYS A 74 6.20 -17.47 -2.61
CA LYS A 74 7.33 -17.45 -1.64
C LYS A 74 7.29 -18.66 -0.69
N LYS A 75 8.25 -19.60 -0.88
CA LYS A 75 8.57 -20.66 0.09
C LYS A 75 9.26 -20.05 1.33
N GLY A 76 8.51 -19.59 2.32
CA GLY A 76 9.10 -19.27 3.63
C GLY A 76 8.30 -18.33 4.55
N ARG A 77 8.00 -18.87 5.75
CA ARG A 77 7.67 -18.22 7.03
C ARG A 77 6.65 -17.07 7.03
N GLY A 78 5.43 -17.39 7.44
CA GLY A 78 4.38 -16.42 7.78
C GLY A 78 3.00 -17.06 8.02
N GLN A 79 2.97 -18.24 8.65
CA GLN A 79 1.75 -19.05 8.73
C GLN A 79 0.72 -18.51 9.74
N HIS A 80 1.12 -17.63 10.66
CA HIS A 80 0.27 -17.10 11.71
C HIS A 80 0.46 -15.57 11.84
N ARG A 81 -0.35 -14.79 11.12
CA ARG A 81 -0.50 -13.36 11.42
C ARG A 81 -1.45 -13.23 12.61
N LYS A 82 -1.01 -12.55 13.67
CA LYS A 82 -1.83 -12.32 14.88
C LYS A 82 -2.94 -11.27 14.66
N TYR A 83 -2.88 -10.53 13.55
CA TYR A 83 -3.82 -9.48 13.18
C TYR A 83 -4.02 -9.45 11.67
N LEU A 84 -5.24 -9.07 11.24
CA LEU A 84 -5.55 -8.83 9.84
C LEU A 84 -4.85 -7.53 9.39
N PRO A 85 -4.16 -7.56 8.25
CA PRO A 85 -3.41 -6.40 7.77
C PRO A 85 -4.36 -5.27 7.35
N TYR A 86 -3.87 -4.04 7.42
CA TYR A 86 -4.51 -2.90 6.76
C TYR A 86 -3.99 -2.74 5.34
N ALA A 87 -4.91 -2.43 4.42
CA ALA A 87 -4.61 -2.00 3.07
C ALA A 87 -4.77 -0.49 2.95
N PHE A 88 -3.84 0.15 2.25
CA PHE A 88 -3.85 1.57 1.98
C PHE A 88 -3.86 1.80 0.47
N THR A 89 -4.74 2.66 0.00
CA THR A 89 -4.76 3.12 -1.40
C THR A 89 -3.67 4.16 -1.64
N GLU A 90 -3.45 4.55 -2.89
CA GLU A 90 -2.54 5.65 -3.25
C GLU A 90 -2.81 6.91 -2.42
N GLN A 91 -4.08 7.25 -2.23
CA GLN A 91 -4.50 8.39 -1.42
C GLN A 91 -4.18 8.19 0.07
N GLY A 92 -4.36 6.98 0.59
CA GLY A 92 -3.97 6.63 1.97
C GLY A 92 -2.46 6.72 2.18
N VAL A 93 -1.66 6.28 1.20
CA VAL A 93 -0.20 6.40 1.22
C VAL A 93 0.24 7.86 1.18
N ALA A 94 -0.40 8.68 0.34
CA ALA A 94 -0.17 10.13 0.33
C ALA A 94 -0.56 10.80 1.66
N MET A 95 -1.59 10.31 2.34
CA MET A 95 -1.95 10.81 3.67
C MET A 95 -0.95 10.39 4.75
N LEU A 96 -0.37 9.19 4.65
CA LEU A 96 0.63 8.69 5.60
C LEU A 96 1.87 9.60 5.67
N SER A 97 2.33 10.17 4.55
CA SER A 97 3.46 11.10 4.56
C SER A 97 3.19 12.36 5.38
N SER A 98 1.93 12.82 5.44
CA SER A 98 1.52 13.96 6.28
C SER A 98 1.40 13.64 7.76
N VAL A 99 1.21 12.36 8.12
CA VAL A 99 0.91 11.92 9.49
C VAL A 99 2.15 11.38 10.19
N LEU A 100 3.06 10.72 9.46
CA LEU A 100 4.19 10.03 10.06
C LEU A 100 5.29 10.95 10.59
N ASN A 101 5.26 12.26 10.28
CA ASN A 101 6.09 13.35 10.82
C ASN A 101 7.58 12.98 11.11
N SER A 102 8.11 12.05 10.32
CA SER A 102 9.46 11.51 10.43
C SER A 102 10.25 12.09 9.27
N GLU A 103 11.47 12.55 9.53
CA GLU A 103 12.40 13.01 8.49
C GLU A 103 12.46 12.01 7.31
N ARG A 104 12.37 10.70 7.59
CA ARG A 104 12.29 9.62 6.60
C ARG A 104 11.02 9.65 5.75
N ALA A 105 9.85 9.90 6.35
CA ALA A 105 8.58 9.99 5.62
C ALA A 105 8.47 11.27 4.78
N ILE A 106 9.17 12.33 5.19
CA ILE A 106 9.35 13.58 4.43
C ILE A 106 10.33 13.35 3.26
N GLU A 107 11.36 12.52 3.45
CA GLU A 107 12.33 12.15 2.42
C GLU A 107 11.78 11.17 1.37
N VAL A 108 10.78 10.36 1.71
CA VAL A 108 10.04 9.48 0.78
C VAL A 108 9.08 10.33 -0.05
N ASN A 109 9.65 11.11 -0.96
CA ASN A 109 8.90 11.87 -1.95
C ASN A 109 8.44 10.89 -3.05
N ILE A 110 7.22 10.36 -2.93
CA ILE A 110 6.59 9.57 -3.98
C ILE A 110 6.31 10.54 -5.13
N GLN A 111 7.30 10.72 -6.01
CA GLN A 111 7.11 11.47 -7.23
C GLN A 111 5.99 10.80 -8.02
N LYS A 112 4.94 11.59 -8.28
CA LYS A 112 3.80 11.27 -9.12
C LYS A 112 4.30 10.49 -10.34
N PRO A 113 3.67 9.36 -10.69
CA PRO A 113 4.12 8.56 -11.82
C PRO A 113 4.27 9.46 -13.05
N PRO A 114 5.39 9.44 -13.79
CA PRO A 114 5.41 10.06 -15.10
C PRO A 114 4.25 9.44 -15.88
N LYS A 115 3.45 10.26 -16.56
CA LYS A 115 2.41 9.81 -17.49
C LYS A 115 3.07 8.91 -18.55
N LYS A 116 3.29 7.63 -18.25
CA LYS A 116 3.59 6.63 -19.24
C LYS A 116 2.29 6.40 -19.99
N ARG A 117 2.28 6.98 -21.20
CA ARG A 117 1.51 6.65 -22.40
C ARG A 117 0.30 5.75 -22.15
N GLN A 118 -0.87 6.27 -22.53
CA GLN A 118 -2.06 5.48 -22.86
C GLN A 118 -1.64 4.19 -23.57
N ILE A 119 -1.60 3.07 -22.85
CA ILE A 119 -1.82 1.77 -23.44
C ILE A 119 -3.32 1.78 -23.67
N GLY A 120 -3.69 1.81 -24.95
CA GLY A 120 -5.03 2.16 -25.39
C GLY A 120 -6.13 1.37 -24.69
N PHE A 121 -7.03 2.10 -24.04
CA PHE A 121 -8.44 1.74 -24.15
C PHE A 121 -8.80 1.89 -25.63
N ARG A 122 -8.66 0.80 -26.39
CA ARG A 122 -9.29 0.71 -27.71
C ARG A 122 -10.79 0.73 -27.45
N ARG A 123 -11.39 1.91 -27.62
CA ARG A 123 -12.81 2.00 -27.95
C ARG A 123 -12.96 1.30 -29.29
N GLU A 124 -13.45 0.07 -29.27
CA GLU A 124 -14.26 -0.40 -30.39
C GLU A 124 -15.62 0.27 -30.26
N LYS A 125 -15.79 1.33 -31.03
CA LYS A 125 -17.02 1.59 -31.76
C LYS A 125 -16.61 2.18 -33.10
N ASP A 126 -17.09 1.56 -34.17
CA ASP A 126 -17.73 2.17 -35.34
C ASP A 126 -17.54 1.22 -36.54
N GLU A 127 -18.49 0.30 -36.73
CA GLU A 127 -19.39 0.25 -37.90
C GLU A 127 -20.58 -0.68 -37.61
#